data_AF-A0A7Y4QTS3-F1
#
_entry.id   AF-A0A7Y4QTS3-F1
#
_cell.length_a   1.000
_cell.length_b   1.000
_cell.length_c   1.000
_cell.angle_alpha   90.00
_cell.angle_beta   90.00
_cell.angle_gamma   90.00
#
_symmetry.space_group_name_H-M   'P 1'
#
loop_
_entity.id
_entity.type
_entity.pdbx_description
1 polymer ?
#
loop_
_entity_poly.entity_id
_entity_poly.type
_entity_poly.pdbx_seq_one_letter_code
_entity_poly.pdbx_strand_id
1 'polypeptide(L)'
;MELLKILTLIVQMGMPLTFPDGDKSLQQPLADKIEVICKDDKYPEASKLHELKNTTKFKKTKPSILTKENTKNLYIFLTHIDSTYLYLEDCDYSLLKFMRYKTEKQNLQYKVVDSMTYFVNEEKLRLVRWNNPIGFKIFENNTVFETTFNNYTEYWECGNKLDYSPKYPYTFPKPTPLRINYTDEQHEDLAYILKNPIMVFSILPFDEMTYELPYNLEASSKKEELETSSGRNIEGTGIDLDNDKILDAFWYNEVQDSKIVEVVTRLYVNIEGKWIPIWYTYFREM
;
A
#
# COMPACT_ATOMS: atom_id res chain seq x y z
N MET A 1 -10.05 16.76 26.26
CA MET A 1 -10.32 15.32 26.41
C MET A 1 -11.13 14.92 25.18
N GLU A 2 -10.45 14.76 24.05
CA GLU A 2 -11.11 14.40 22.79
C GLU A 2 -11.39 12.90 22.80
N LEU A 3 -12.65 12.53 22.56
CA LEU A 3 -13.05 11.14 22.38
C LEU A 3 -12.18 10.53 21.27
N LEU A 4 -11.35 9.55 21.63
CA LEU A 4 -10.78 8.61 20.68
C LEU A 4 -11.97 7.90 20.01
N LYS A 5 -12.41 8.40 18.86
CA LYS A 5 -13.36 7.66 18.02
C LYS A 5 -12.63 6.41 17.58
N ILE A 6 -13.09 5.26 18.04
CA ILE A 6 -12.78 3.97 17.42
C ILE A 6 -13.30 4.06 15.99
N LEU A 7 -12.43 4.47 15.06
CA LEU A 7 -12.73 4.53 13.64
C LEU A 7 -12.52 3.12 13.11
N THR A 8 -13.61 2.36 12.94
CA THR A 8 -13.58 1.10 12.18
C THR A 8 -13.84 1.45 10.72
N LEU A 9 -12.92 1.06 9.83
CA LEU A 9 -13.14 1.16 8.39
C LEU A 9 -13.74 -0.16 7.90
N ILE A 10 -14.91 -0.09 7.28
CA ILE A 10 -15.52 -1.24 6.59
C ILE A 10 -15.25 -1.06 5.09
N VAL A 11 -14.51 -1.99 4.52
CA VAL A 11 -14.21 -2.05 3.09
C VAL A 11 -15.16 -3.07 2.48
N GLN A 12 -15.98 -2.64 1.52
CA GLN A 12 -16.97 -3.52 0.90
C GLN A 12 -16.65 -3.81 -0.57
N MET A 13 -16.50 -5.10 -0.88
CA MET A 13 -16.39 -5.61 -2.25
C MET A 13 -17.76 -6.07 -2.76
N GLY A 14 -17.90 -6.23 -4.08
CA GLY A 14 -19.12 -6.80 -4.66
C GLY A 14 -20.15 -5.79 -5.17
N MET A 15 -19.88 -4.47 -5.07
CA MET A 15 -20.87 -3.43 -5.37
C MET A 15 -20.53 -2.54 -6.59
N PRO A 16 -21.54 -2.13 -7.39
CA PRO A 16 -21.41 -1.05 -8.36
C PRO A 16 -20.99 0.27 -7.71
N LEU A 17 -20.45 1.19 -8.53
CA LEU A 17 -19.89 2.54 -8.25
C LEU A 17 -20.68 3.42 -7.25
N THR A 18 -20.75 3.00 -6.00
CA THR A 18 -21.03 3.86 -4.84
C THR A 18 -19.79 3.99 -3.96
N PHE A 19 -18.62 3.63 -4.51
CA PHE A 19 -17.34 4.00 -3.93
C PHE A 19 -17.22 5.51 -3.94
N PRO A 20 -16.88 6.14 -2.81
CA PRO A 20 -16.86 7.59 -2.71
C PRO A 20 -15.96 8.18 -3.81
N ASP A 21 -16.39 9.31 -4.36
CA ASP A 21 -15.50 10.19 -5.09
C ASP A 21 -14.29 10.49 -4.21
N GLY A 22 -13.10 10.58 -4.80
CA GLY A 22 -11.88 10.88 -4.04
C GLY A 22 -12.12 12.12 -3.18
N ASP A 23 -11.76 12.06 -1.90
CA ASP A 23 -11.98 13.16 -0.99
C ASP A 23 -10.74 14.05 -0.89
N LYS A 24 -10.91 15.26 -0.34
CA LYS A 24 -9.79 16.17 -0.04
C LYS A 24 -8.89 15.64 1.07
N SER A 25 -9.29 14.57 1.77
CA SER A 25 -8.43 13.95 2.78
C SER A 25 -7.43 13.05 2.07
N LEU A 26 -6.36 13.69 1.61
CA LEU A 26 -5.11 13.06 1.19
C LEU A 26 -4.65 12.04 2.24
N GLN A 27 -3.69 11.15 1.92
CA GLN A 27 -3.37 9.95 2.69
C GLN A 27 -3.50 10.14 4.22
N GLN A 28 -4.52 9.51 4.80
CA GLN A 28 -4.82 9.57 6.22
C GLN A 28 -4.12 8.42 6.95
N PRO A 29 -3.87 8.57 8.27
CA PRO A 29 -3.52 7.43 9.10
C PRO A 29 -4.52 6.30 8.93
N LEU A 30 -4.03 5.05 8.90
CA LEU A 30 -4.91 3.89 8.86
C LEU A 30 -5.81 3.86 10.10
N ALA A 31 -7.05 3.41 9.90
CA ALA A 31 -8.01 3.19 10.97
C ALA A 31 -7.48 2.21 12.03
N ASP A 32 -7.89 2.34 13.30
CA ASP A 32 -7.47 1.41 14.37
C ASP A 32 -7.89 -0.04 14.08
N LYS A 33 -8.99 -0.20 13.33
CA LYS A 33 -9.50 -1.48 12.88
C LYS A 33 -10.02 -1.35 11.44
N ILE A 34 -9.65 -2.29 10.59
CA ILE A 34 -10.13 -2.41 9.22
C ILE A 34 -10.81 -3.77 9.08
N GLU A 35 -12.07 -3.78 8.67
CA GLU A 35 -12.81 -4.99 8.32
C GLU A 35 -13.08 -4.98 6.83
N VAL A 36 -12.70 -6.05 6.15
CA VAL A 36 -13.02 -6.21 4.75
C VAL A 36 -14.13 -7.23 4.63
N ILE A 37 -15.22 -6.80 4.02
CA ILE A 37 -16.43 -7.57 3.84
C ILE A 37 -16.72 -7.72 2.35
N CYS A 38 -17.20 -8.88 1.96
CA CYS A 38 -17.68 -9.14 0.62
C CYS A 38 -19.20 -9.25 0.64
N LYS A 39 -19.86 -8.51 -0.26
CA LYS A 39 -21.31 -8.56 -0.44
C LYS A 39 -21.63 -8.30 -1.90
N ASP A 40 -22.08 -9.33 -2.60
CA ASP A 40 -22.54 -9.25 -3.99
C ASP A 40 -23.95 -9.85 -4.14
N ASP A 41 -24.51 -9.81 -5.35
CA ASP A 41 -25.85 -10.33 -5.63
C ASP A 41 -25.94 -11.87 -5.46
N LYS A 42 -24.80 -12.58 -5.50
CA LYS A 42 -24.71 -14.04 -5.35
C LYS A 42 -24.69 -14.45 -3.87
N TYR A 43 -24.20 -13.59 -2.98
CA TYR A 43 -24.07 -13.79 -1.55
C TYR A 43 -24.74 -12.62 -0.78
N PRO A 44 -26.08 -12.67 -0.55
CA PRO A 44 -26.83 -11.56 0.04
C PRO A 44 -26.42 -11.25 1.49
N GLU A 45 -25.83 -12.21 2.19
CA GLU A 45 -25.21 -12.01 3.50
C GLU A 45 -23.74 -11.60 3.35
N ALA A 46 -23.38 -10.46 3.96
CA ALA A 46 -22.01 -9.97 3.94
C ALA A 46 -21.07 -10.97 4.64
N SER A 47 -20.04 -11.41 3.93
CA SER A 47 -19.01 -12.29 4.46
C SER A 47 -17.77 -11.50 4.84
N LYS A 48 -17.33 -11.56 6.11
CA LYS A 48 -16.06 -10.96 6.52
C LYS A 48 -14.90 -11.77 5.95
N LEU A 49 -14.08 -11.14 5.10
CA LEU A 49 -12.91 -11.74 4.47
C LEU A 49 -11.72 -11.76 5.43
N HIS A 50 -11.42 -10.61 6.02
CA HIS A 50 -10.40 -10.49 7.06
C HIS A 50 -10.67 -9.27 7.95
N GLU A 51 -9.97 -9.25 9.09
CA GLU A 51 -9.98 -8.15 10.04
C GLU A 51 -8.53 -7.81 10.39
N LEU A 52 -8.16 -6.55 10.20
CA LEU A 52 -6.87 -6.00 10.60
C LEU A 52 -7.05 -5.09 11.81
N LYS A 53 -6.20 -5.27 12.82
CA LYS A 53 -6.12 -4.37 13.97
C LYS A 53 -4.79 -3.62 13.94
N ASN A 54 -4.82 -2.30 13.87
CA ASN A 54 -3.63 -1.44 13.86
C ASN A 54 -3.24 -1.07 15.29
N THR A 55 -2.78 -2.08 16.04
CA THR A 55 -2.52 -1.95 17.48
C THR A 55 -1.09 -1.55 17.82
N THR A 56 -0.15 -1.76 16.91
CA THR A 56 1.26 -1.45 17.15
C THR A 56 1.45 0.06 17.21
N LYS A 57 1.84 0.54 18.39
CA LYS A 57 2.23 1.93 18.61
C LYS A 57 3.67 1.96 19.02
N PHE A 58 4.52 2.66 18.28
CA PHE A 58 5.95 2.80 18.60
C PHE A 58 6.20 3.94 19.57
N LYS A 59 7.30 3.85 20.33
CA LYS A 59 7.78 5.01 21.10
C LYS A 59 8.13 6.15 20.17
N LYS A 60 7.96 7.38 20.66
CA LYS A 60 8.36 8.56 19.90
C LYS A 60 9.87 8.57 19.68
N THR A 61 10.27 9.01 18.49
CA THR A 61 11.66 9.16 18.07
C THR A 61 11.95 10.64 17.79
N LYS A 62 13.17 10.93 17.31
CA LYS A 62 13.47 12.25 16.78
C LYS A 62 12.58 12.54 15.54
N PRO A 63 12.14 13.79 15.35
CA PRO A 63 11.50 14.20 14.10
C PRO A 63 12.38 13.88 12.90
N SER A 64 11.80 13.31 11.86
CA SER A 64 12.45 13.13 10.57
C SER A 64 12.11 14.28 9.61
N ILE A 65 12.52 14.19 8.34
CA ILE A 65 12.18 15.20 7.32
C ILE A 65 10.70 15.24 6.96
N LEU A 66 9.91 14.23 7.33
CA LEU A 66 8.48 14.18 7.08
C LEU A 66 7.72 15.03 8.12
N THR A 67 6.95 15.99 7.60
CA THR A 67 6.13 16.92 8.37
C THR A 67 4.67 16.76 7.94
N LYS A 68 3.72 17.21 8.76
CA LYS A 68 2.31 17.20 8.33
C LYS A 68 2.06 17.99 7.04
N GLU A 69 2.84 19.05 6.84
CA GLU A 69 2.65 19.96 5.71
C GLU A 69 3.18 19.35 4.41
N ASN A 70 4.36 18.70 4.43
CA ASN A 70 4.86 18.04 3.23
C ASN A 70 4.13 16.71 2.97
N THR A 71 3.76 15.94 4.00
CA THR A 71 3.09 14.64 3.83
C THR A 71 1.68 14.74 3.26
N LYS A 72 1.02 15.89 3.38
CA LYS A 72 -0.36 16.05 2.88
C LYS A 72 -0.45 15.79 1.37
N ASN A 73 0.53 16.18 0.56
CA ASN A 73 0.42 16.05 -0.90
C ASN A 73 0.98 14.70 -1.40
N LEU A 74 1.16 13.72 -0.53
CA LEU A 74 1.90 12.50 -0.85
C LEU A 74 1.02 11.29 -0.62
N TYR A 75 1.21 10.29 -1.47
CA TYR A 75 0.79 8.94 -1.17
C TYR A 75 2.03 8.08 -1.04
N ILE A 76 2.31 7.64 0.19
CA ILE A 76 3.50 6.86 0.57
C ILE A 76 3.08 5.40 0.76
N PHE A 77 3.77 4.48 0.11
CA PHE A 77 3.41 3.06 0.08
C PHE A 77 4.63 2.18 -0.17
N LEU A 78 4.45 0.86 -0.12
CA LEU A 78 5.46 -0.10 -0.55
C LEU A 78 5.09 -0.71 -1.89
N THR A 79 6.09 -0.88 -2.74
CA THR A 79 5.96 -1.58 -4.02
C THR A 79 6.57 -2.96 -3.91
N HIS A 80 5.85 -3.97 -4.38
CA HIS A 80 6.42 -5.30 -4.55
C HIS A 80 7.24 -5.38 -5.83
N ILE A 81 8.51 -5.76 -5.72
CA ILE A 81 9.40 -5.99 -6.86
C ILE A 81 9.89 -7.45 -6.83
N ASP A 82 9.04 -8.36 -7.29
CA ASP A 82 9.44 -9.74 -7.58
C ASP A 82 9.48 -10.01 -9.10
N SER A 83 10.01 -11.18 -9.47
CA SER A 83 10.20 -11.62 -10.86
C SER A 83 8.91 -11.99 -11.58
N THR A 84 7.79 -12.19 -10.87
CA THR A 84 6.60 -12.87 -11.41
C THR A 84 5.44 -11.88 -11.60
N TYR A 85 5.23 -10.95 -10.67
CA TYR A 85 4.14 -9.98 -10.72
C TYR A 85 4.52 -8.67 -10.04
N LEU A 86 4.55 -7.59 -10.82
CA LEU A 86 4.72 -6.24 -10.29
C LEU A 86 3.35 -5.60 -10.08
N TYR A 87 2.93 -5.50 -8.84
CA TYR A 87 1.70 -4.83 -8.46
C TYR A 87 1.83 -4.16 -7.09
N LEU A 88 0.97 -3.17 -6.91
CA LEU A 88 0.70 -2.56 -5.62
C LEU A 88 -0.68 -3.00 -5.16
N GLU A 89 -0.75 -3.45 -3.91
CA GLU A 89 -2.02 -3.73 -3.24
C GLU A 89 -2.63 -2.47 -2.61
N ASP A 90 -3.93 -2.30 -2.77
CA ASP A 90 -4.71 -1.20 -2.22
C ASP A 90 -5.89 -1.75 -1.41
N CYS A 91 -5.56 -2.49 -0.35
CA CYS A 91 -6.53 -3.29 0.42
C CYS A 91 -7.68 -2.49 1.04
N ASP A 92 -7.51 -1.17 1.24
CA ASP A 92 -8.52 -0.27 1.82
C ASP A 92 -9.00 0.83 0.86
N TYR A 93 -8.64 0.72 -0.41
CA TYR A 93 -8.94 1.69 -1.48
C TYR A 93 -8.39 3.10 -1.20
N SER A 94 -7.42 3.24 -0.29
CA SER A 94 -6.83 4.54 0.03
C SER A 94 -6.05 5.13 -1.16
N LEU A 95 -5.36 4.30 -1.95
CA LEU A 95 -4.74 4.77 -3.19
C LEU A 95 -5.80 5.15 -4.22
N LEU A 96 -6.87 4.37 -4.37
CA LEU A 96 -7.94 4.70 -5.33
C LEU A 96 -8.59 6.04 -5.00
N LYS A 97 -8.86 6.32 -3.72
CA LYS A 97 -9.37 7.62 -3.26
C LYS A 97 -8.40 8.74 -3.59
N PHE A 98 -7.12 8.57 -3.26
CA PHE A 98 -6.07 9.53 -3.61
C PHE A 98 -6.01 9.79 -5.12
N MET A 99 -6.06 8.72 -5.93
CA MET A 99 -5.99 8.79 -7.37
C MET A 99 -7.20 9.46 -8.00
N ARG A 100 -8.42 9.18 -7.52
CA ARG A 100 -9.63 9.88 -7.96
C ARG A 100 -9.54 11.37 -7.65
N TYR A 101 -9.08 11.73 -6.46
CA TYR A 101 -8.89 13.12 -6.07
C TYR A 101 -7.84 13.84 -6.94
N LYS A 102 -6.67 13.21 -7.15
CA LYS A 102 -5.62 13.70 -8.07
C LYS A 102 -6.15 13.86 -9.48
N THR A 103 -6.91 12.88 -9.98
CA THR A 103 -7.51 12.87 -11.31
C THR A 103 -8.45 14.06 -11.51
N GLU A 104 -9.36 14.30 -10.56
CA GLU A 104 -10.28 15.44 -10.61
C GLU A 104 -9.51 16.77 -10.59
N LYS A 105 -8.57 16.93 -9.65
CA LYS A 105 -7.87 18.19 -9.43
C LYS A 105 -6.90 18.56 -10.54
N GLN A 106 -6.33 17.57 -11.21
CA GLN A 106 -5.40 17.75 -12.33
C GLN A 106 -6.05 17.54 -13.69
N ASN A 107 -7.37 17.34 -13.73
CA ASN A 107 -8.12 17.07 -14.95
C ASN A 107 -7.52 15.90 -15.78
N LEU A 108 -7.03 14.87 -15.09
CA LEU A 108 -6.44 13.70 -15.73
C LEU A 108 -7.53 12.92 -16.44
N GLN A 109 -7.29 12.63 -17.72
CA GLN A 109 -8.25 11.89 -18.52
C GLN A 109 -8.14 10.40 -18.21
N TYR A 110 -9.27 9.77 -17.90
CA TYR A 110 -9.34 8.35 -17.60
C TYR A 110 -10.58 7.72 -18.25
N LYS A 111 -10.59 6.40 -18.33
CA LYS A 111 -11.74 5.61 -18.75
C LYS A 111 -11.98 4.52 -17.71
N VAL A 112 -13.25 4.37 -17.34
CA VAL A 112 -13.69 3.20 -16.59
C VAL A 112 -14.18 2.17 -17.60
N VAL A 113 -13.61 0.98 -17.52
CA VAL A 113 -14.05 -0.18 -18.28
C VAL A 113 -14.66 -1.13 -17.25
N ASP A 114 -15.95 -0.91 -16.96
CA ASP A 114 -16.79 -1.88 -16.25
C ASP A 114 -17.22 -2.91 -17.30
N SER A 115 -16.53 -4.02 -17.36
CA SER A 115 -16.76 -4.95 -18.45
C SER A 115 -17.58 -6.12 -17.98
N MET A 116 -18.81 -6.22 -18.48
CA MET A 116 -19.54 -7.49 -18.55
C MET A 116 -18.81 -8.56 -19.40
N THR A 117 -17.65 -8.23 -19.99
CA THR A 117 -16.87 -9.06 -20.93
C THR A 117 -15.39 -9.23 -20.55
N TYR A 118 -14.89 -8.59 -19.48
CA TYR A 118 -13.50 -8.67 -19.04
C TYR A 118 -13.49 -9.56 -17.81
N PHE A 119 -13.16 -10.81 -18.08
CA PHE A 119 -13.14 -11.87 -17.08
C PHE A 119 -11.71 -12.31 -16.85
N VAL A 120 -11.33 -12.46 -15.58
CA VAL A 120 -10.17 -13.25 -15.16
C VAL A 120 -10.69 -14.31 -14.22
N ASN A 121 -10.37 -15.57 -14.49
CA ASN A 121 -10.86 -16.72 -13.71
C ASN A 121 -12.39 -16.73 -13.55
N GLU A 122 -13.14 -16.45 -14.64
CA GLU A 122 -14.61 -16.39 -14.67
C GLU A 122 -15.25 -15.23 -13.87
N GLU A 123 -14.45 -14.33 -13.29
CA GLU A 123 -14.95 -13.19 -12.52
C GLU A 123 -14.89 -11.88 -13.29
N LYS A 124 -15.93 -11.06 -13.15
CA LYS A 124 -15.94 -9.72 -13.72
C LYS A 124 -14.88 -8.84 -13.04
N LEU A 125 -14.16 -8.10 -13.87
CA LEU A 125 -13.19 -7.10 -13.41
C LEU A 125 -13.68 -5.69 -13.72
N ARG A 126 -13.35 -4.76 -12.81
CA ARG A 126 -13.36 -3.33 -13.07
C ARG A 126 -11.93 -2.89 -13.39
N LEU A 127 -11.80 -2.11 -14.46
CA LEU A 127 -10.53 -1.51 -14.87
C LEU A 127 -10.70 0.01 -14.96
N VAL A 128 -9.93 0.76 -14.16
CA VAL A 128 -9.74 2.20 -14.36
C VAL A 128 -8.43 2.38 -15.12
N ARG A 129 -8.48 3.03 -16.27
CA ARG A 129 -7.29 3.29 -17.11
C ARG A 129 -7.12 4.77 -17.35
N TRP A 130 -5.98 5.31 -16.93
CA TRP A 130 -5.58 6.68 -17.25
C TRP A 130 -5.01 6.73 -18.66
N ASN A 131 -5.36 7.79 -19.40
CA ASN A 131 -4.87 7.97 -20.77
C ASN A 131 -3.36 8.22 -20.80
N ASN A 132 -2.86 8.96 -19.82
CA ASN A 132 -1.44 9.19 -19.59
C ASN A 132 -0.98 8.40 -18.36
N PRO A 133 0.20 7.75 -18.39
CA PRO A 133 0.76 7.10 -17.22
C PRO A 133 0.98 8.08 -16.06
N ILE A 134 0.73 7.60 -14.84
CA ILE A 134 0.89 8.35 -13.60
C ILE A 134 2.26 8.03 -13.02
N GLY A 135 3.10 9.06 -12.89
CA GLY A 135 4.47 8.93 -12.38
C GLY A 135 4.56 8.88 -10.87
N PHE A 136 5.50 8.10 -10.36
CA PHE A 136 5.89 8.04 -8.94
C PHE A 136 7.36 7.63 -8.81
N LYS A 137 7.88 7.76 -7.58
CA LYS A 137 9.28 7.49 -7.26
C LYS A 137 9.40 6.25 -6.38
N ILE A 138 10.40 5.43 -6.68
CA ILE A 138 10.82 4.28 -5.89
C ILE A 138 12.20 4.59 -5.31
N PHE A 139 12.40 4.21 -4.05
CA PHE A 139 13.61 4.47 -3.28
C PHE A 139 14.23 3.15 -2.83
N GLU A 140 15.48 2.91 -3.22
CA GLU A 140 16.23 1.74 -2.83
C GLU A 140 17.74 1.99 -2.92
N ASN A 141 18.49 1.58 -1.89
CA ASN A 141 19.96 1.53 -1.86
C ASN A 141 20.63 2.80 -2.43
N ASN A 142 20.26 3.95 -1.87
CA ASN A 142 20.75 5.30 -2.22
C ASN A 142 20.43 5.74 -3.65
N THR A 143 19.46 5.08 -4.30
CA THR A 143 19.04 5.38 -5.66
C THR A 143 17.55 5.66 -5.71
N VAL A 144 17.18 6.67 -6.50
CA VAL A 144 15.78 7.05 -6.77
C VAL A 144 15.44 6.67 -8.20
N PHE A 145 14.37 5.90 -8.38
CA PHE A 145 13.88 5.46 -9.68
C PHE A 145 12.52 6.08 -9.97
N GLU A 146 12.39 6.68 -11.15
CA GLU A 146 11.11 7.18 -11.64
C GLU A 146 10.43 6.12 -12.50
N THR A 147 9.17 5.85 -12.18
CA THR A 147 8.35 4.82 -12.83
C THR A 147 6.91 5.30 -12.95
N THR A 148 6.06 4.51 -13.61
CA THR A 148 4.66 4.86 -13.88
C THR A 148 3.73 3.66 -13.79
N PHE A 149 2.47 3.89 -13.42
CA PHE A 149 1.36 2.97 -13.68
C PHE A 149 0.32 3.65 -14.57
N ASN A 150 -0.48 2.88 -15.32
CA ASN A 150 -1.54 3.46 -16.17
C ASN A 150 -2.93 2.91 -15.86
N ASN A 151 -3.04 1.94 -14.96
CA ASN A 151 -4.31 1.33 -14.67
C ASN A 151 -4.41 0.78 -13.23
N TYR A 152 -5.65 0.50 -12.86
CA TYR A 152 -6.09 -0.08 -11.61
C TYR A 152 -7.12 -1.18 -11.93
N THR A 153 -6.94 -2.36 -11.35
CA THR A 153 -7.83 -3.50 -11.56
C THR A 153 -8.39 -4.00 -10.22
N GLU A 154 -9.68 -4.29 -10.21
CA GLU A 154 -10.42 -4.78 -9.04
C GLU A 154 -11.36 -5.91 -9.47
N TYR A 155 -11.42 -6.99 -8.68
CA TYR A 155 -12.45 -8.01 -8.82
C TYR A 155 -13.80 -7.47 -8.36
N TRP A 156 -14.78 -7.50 -9.26
CA TRP A 156 -16.12 -7.01 -8.99
C TRP A 156 -16.92 -8.01 -8.14
N GLU A 157 -16.68 -9.31 -8.29
CA GLU A 157 -17.49 -10.39 -7.70
C GLU A 157 -16.77 -11.04 -6.50
N CYS A 158 -17.52 -11.70 -5.61
CA CYS A 158 -17.00 -12.36 -4.42
C CYS A 158 -16.60 -13.83 -4.66
N GLY A 159 -16.61 -14.32 -5.90
CA GLY A 159 -16.38 -15.72 -6.24
C GLY A 159 -14.95 -16.19 -5.88
N ASN A 160 -13.96 -15.31 -6.02
CA ASN A 160 -12.57 -15.52 -5.67
C ASN A 160 -12.14 -14.56 -4.54
N LYS A 161 -12.96 -14.53 -3.48
CA LYS A 161 -12.76 -13.75 -2.25
C LYS A 161 -11.40 -13.90 -1.53
N LEU A 162 -10.52 -14.74 -2.04
CA LEU A 162 -9.19 -15.02 -1.50
C LEU A 162 -8.09 -14.21 -2.21
N ASP A 163 -8.29 -13.81 -3.46
CA ASP A 163 -7.40 -12.92 -4.24
C ASP A 163 -7.83 -11.44 -4.14
N TYR A 164 -8.39 -11.07 -2.98
CA TYR A 164 -9.30 -9.93 -2.86
C TYR A 164 -8.62 -8.55 -2.89
N SER A 165 -7.29 -8.48 -2.97
CA SER A 165 -6.58 -7.20 -2.97
C SER A 165 -6.75 -6.52 -4.34
N PRO A 166 -7.32 -5.30 -4.41
CA PRO A 166 -7.27 -4.52 -5.64
C PRO A 166 -5.81 -4.28 -6.02
N LYS A 167 -5.50 -4.43 -7.31
CA LYS A 167 -4.12 -4.40 -7.82
C LYS A 167 -3.93 -3.24 -8.78
N TYR A 168 -2.86 -2.49 -8.57
CA TYR A 168 -2.32 -1.56 -9.55
C TYR A 168 -1.14 -2.24 -10.25
N PRO A 169 -1.36 -2.90 -11.41
CA PRO A 169 -0.26 -3.55 -12.11
C PRO A 169 0.67 -2.51 -12.72
N TYR A 170 1.97 -2.79 -12.64
CA TYR A 170 2.98 -1.99 -13.29
C TYR A 170 2.93 -2.26 -14.79
N THR A 171 2.51 -1.27 -15.57
CA THR A 171 2.66 -1.35 -17.02
C THR A 171 4.01 -0.78 -17.41
N PHE A 172 4.90 -1.65 -17.90
CA PHE A 172 6.24 -1.27 -18.37
C PHE A 172 7.14 -0.68 -17.29
N PRO A 173 7.56 -1.45 -16.26
CA PRO A 173 8.75 -1.04 -15.53
C PRO A 173 9.85 -0.86 -16.59
N LYS A 174 10.46 0.32 -16.67
CA LYS A 174 11.81 0.37 -17.24
C LYS A 174 12.60 -0.71 -16.51
N PRO A 175 13.41 -1.56 -17.17
CA PRO A 175 14.26 -2.52 -16.47
C PRO A 175 14.98 -1.79 -15.35
N THR A 176 14.54 -2.01 -14.12
CA THR A 176 15.15 -1.42 -12.96
C THR A 176 16.18 -2.44 -12.48
N PRO A 177 17.36 -1.99 -12.03
CA PRO A 177 18.30 -2.87 -11.34
C PRO A 177 17.72 -3.45 -10.03
N LEU A 178 16.53 -2.97 -9.61
CA LEU A 178 15.81 -3.37 -8.40
C LEU A 178 15.13 -4.73 -8.47
N ARG A 179 15.10 -5.38 -9.65
CA ARG A 179 14.57 -6.75 -9.75
C ARG A 179 15.51 -7.70 -9.03
N ILE A 180 15.23 -7.94 -7.76
CA ILE A 180 15.84 -9.01 -6.99
C ILE A 180 15.00 -10.25 -7.25
N ASN A 181 15.61 -11.26 -7.86
CA ASN A 181 14.97 -12.56 -8.00
C ASN A 181 15.23 -13.36 -6.72
N TYR A 182 14.22 -14.10 -6.28
CA TYR A 182 14.47 -15.20 -5.36
C TYR A 182 15.36 -16.25 -6.06
N THR A 183 16.12 -17.00 -5.28
CA THR A 183 16.80 -18.19 -5.83
C THR A 183 15.76 -19.21 -6.30
N ASP A 184 16.15 -20.14 -7.17
CA ASP A 184 15.22 -21.20 -7.63
C ASP A 184 14.58 -21.96 -6.45
N GLU A 185 15.37 -22.25 -5.41
CA GLU A 185 14.90 -22.91 -4.17
C GLU A 185 13.89 -22.04 -3.38
N GLN A 186 14.13 -20.73 -3.28
CA GLN A 186 13.21 -19.80 -2.64
C GLN A 186 11.94 -19.57 -3.48
N HIS A 187 12.06 -19.66 -4.81
CA HIS A 187 10.94 -19.55 -5.73
C HIS A 187 9.93 -20.70 -5.58
N GLU A 188 10.39 -21.87 -5.14
CA GLU A 188 9.53 -23.03 -4.88
C GLU A 188 8.85 -23.01 -3.49
N ASP A 189 9.31 -22.15 -2.56
CA ASP A 189 8.74 -22.00 -1.22
C ASP A 189 7.89 -20.72 -1.11
N LEU A 190 6.60 -20.85 -1.45
CA LEU A 190 5.66 -19.72 -1.38
C LEU A 190 5.53 -19.16 0.04
N ALA A 191 5.59 -20.00 1.08
CA ALA A 191 5.58 -19.52 2.47
C ALA A 191 6.82 -18.67 2.79
N TYR A 192 7.99 -18.98 2.19
CA TYR A 192 9.18 -18.14 2.29
C TYR A 192 8.99 -16.80 1.59
N ILE A 193 8.49 -16.79 0.35
CA ILE A 193 8.23 -15.57 -0.42
C ILE A 193 7.30 -14.64 0.35
N LEU A 194 6.19 -15.19 0.87
CA LEU A 194 5.20 -14.41 1.63
C LEU A 194 5.76 -13.83 2.92
N LYS A 195 6.66 -14.55 3.60
CA LYS A 195 7.32 -14.05 4.82
C LYS A 195 8.44 -13.05 4.53
N ASN A 196 8.98 -13.08 3.31
CA ASN A 196 10.13 -12.27 2.88
C ASN A 196 9.83 -11.56 1.54
N PRO A 197 8.75 -10.76 1.43
CA PRO A 197 8.41 -10.04 0.21
C PRO A 197 9.50 -9.01 -0.09
N ILE A 198 9.85 -8.89 -1.37
CA ILE A 198 10.83 -7.89 -1.83
C ILE A 198 10.10 -6.57 -2.03
N MET A 199 10.07 -5.76 -0.98
CA MET A 199 9.31 -4.51 -0.93
C MET A 199 10.25 -3.31 -0.95
N VAL A 200 9.92 -2.31 -1.76
CA VAL A 200 10.66 -1.05 -1.85
C VAL A 200 9.78 0.14 -1.49
N PHE A 201 10.39 1.13 -0.86
CA PHE A 201 9.69 2.34 -0.43
C PHE A 201 9.33 3.20 -1.65
N SER A 202 8.09 3.67 -1.72
CA SER A 202 7.56 4.39 -2.88
C SER A 202 6.77 5.62 -2.47
N ILE A 203 6.87 6.66 -3.28
CA ILE A 203 6.16 7.92 -3.09
C ILE A 203 5.51 8.33 -4.41
N LEU A 204 4.19 8.49 -4.37
CA LEU A 204 3.39 9.08 -5.44
C LEU A 204 3.03 10.52 -5.06
N PRO A 205 3.54 11.53 -5.79
CA PRO A 205 3.23 12.92 -5.54
C PRO A 205 1.82 13.30 -6.04
N PHE A 206 1.14 14.18 -5.31
CA PHE A 206 -0.12 14.76 -5.73
C PHE A 206 0.04 15.64 -6.97
N ASP A 207 1.09 16.46 -7.08
CA ASP A 207 1.40 17.31 -8.24
C ASP A 207 2.87 17.26 -8.69
N GLU A 208 3.13 17.71 -9.92
CA GLU A 208 4.49 17.81 -10.50
C GLU A 208 5.33 18.91 -9.82
N MET A 209 4.71 19.76 -8.98
CA MET A 209 5.37 20.81 -8.21
C MET A 209 4.79 20.95 -6.79
N THR A 210 5.37 20.23 -5.82
CA THR A 210 5.63 20.70 -4.45
C THR A 210 6.35 19.59 -3.68
N TYR A 211 7.63 19.40 -3.99
CA TYR A 211 8.51 18.62 -3.14
C TYR A 211 9.82 19.35 -2.96
N GLU A 212 9.98 19.97 -1.80
CA GLU A 212 11.28 20.16 -1.16
C GLU A 212 11.57 18.94 -0.25
N LEU A 213 11.29 17.72 -0.71
CA LEU A 213 12.15 16.64 -0.26
C LEU A 213 13.51 16.95 -0.91
N PRO A 214 14.61 17.04 -0.16
CA PRO A 214 15.88 17.51 -0.70
C PRO A 214 16.18 16.75 -2.00
N TYR A 215 16.47 17.49 -3.07
CA TYR A 215 16.67 16.94 -4.42
C TYR A 215 17.82 15.90 -4.52
N ASN A 216 18.47 15.60 -3.40
CA ASN A 216 19.51 14.61 -3.18
C ASN A 216 19.06 13.59 -2.11
N LEU A 217 17.91 12.94 -2.28
CA LEU A 217 17.54 11.84 -1.40
C LEU A 217 18.49 10.65 -1.65
N GLU A 218 19.42 10.43 -0.72
CA GLU A 218 20.29 9.26 -0.67
C GLU A 218 19.58 8.15 0.13
N ALA A 219 18.39 7.77 -0.32
CA ALA A 219 17.51 6.92 0.46
C ALA A 219 18.14 5.57 0.76
N SER A 220 18.42 5.30 2.03
CA SER A 220 19.00 4.04 2.49
C SER A 220 17.93 3.19 3.18
N SER A 221 18.01 1.88 2.96
CA SER A 221 17.20 0.89 3.65
C SER A 221 18.11 -0.03 4.45
N LYS A 222 17.75 -0.29 5.70
CA LYS A 222 18.50 -1.20 6.58
C LYS A 222 17.58 -1.99 7.48
N LYS A 223 18.03 -3.18 7.89
CA LYS A 223 17.41 -3.91 9.00
C LYS A 223 17.51 -3.07 10.25
N GLU A 224 16.40 -2.98 10.98
CA GLU A 224 16.26 -2.08 12.11
C GLU A 224 15.25 -2.63 13.12
N GLU A 225 15.34 -2.17 14.36
CA GLU A 225 14.40 -2.49 15.42
C GLU A 225 13.77 -1.22 15.98
N LEU A 226 12.43 -1.21 16.08
CA LEU A 226 11.72 -0.16 16.80
C LEU A 226 11.08 -0.71 18.08
N GLU A 227 11.27 0.03 19.17
CA GLU A 227 10.62 -0.28 20.44
C GLU A 227 9.17 0.22 20.44
N THR A 228 8.25 -0.68 20.75
CA THR A 228 6.83 -0.37 20.93
C THR A 228 6.60 0.39 22.22
N SER A 229 5.43 1.03 22.33
CA SER A 229 5.00 1.76 23.53
C SER A 229 4.84 0.87 24.76
N SER A 230 4.71 -0.46 24.57
CA SER A 230 4.69 -1.46 25.64
C SER A 230 6.08 -2.02 25.99
N GLY A 231 7.15 -1.58 25.31
CA GLY A 231 8.52 -2.00 25.58
C GLY A 231 9.00 -3.25 24.84
N ARG A 232 8.20 -3.78 23.91
CA ARG A 232 8.62 -4.88 23.01
C ARG A 232 9.33 -4.30 21.78
N ASN A 233 10.43 -4.91 21.34
CA ASN A 233 11.04 -4.59 20.05
C ASN A 233 10.35 -5.35 18.90
N ILE A 234 10.23 -4.68 17.76
CA ILE A 234 9.80 -5.27 16.49
C ILE A 234 10.91 -5.04 15.47
N GLU A 235 11.39 -6.13 14.88
CA GLU A 235 12.32 -6.13 13.76
C GLU A 235 11.60 -5.79 12.46
N GLY A 236 12.26 -5.03 11.60
CA GLY A 236 11.76 -4.66 10.29
C GLY A 236 12.83 -3.96 9.45
N THR A 237 12.38 -3.18 8.49
CA THR A 237 13.22 -2.39 7.60
C THR A 237 12.97 -0.90 7.87
N GLY A 238 14.01 -0.21 8.31
CA GLY A 238 14.03 1.24 8.44
C GLY A 238 14.46 1.91 7.14
N ILE A 239 13.82 3.02 6.80
CA ILE A 239 14.11 3.86 5.65
C ILE A 239 14.56 5.24 6.15
N ASP A 240 15.68 5.71 5.65
CA ASP A 240 16.25 7.03 5.89
C ASP A 240 16.44 7.69 4.52
N LEU A 241 15.62 8.70 4.21
CA LEU A 241 15.51 9.29 2.87
C LEU A 241 16.61 10.31 2.59
N ASP A 242 17.15 10.99 3.60
CA ASP A 242 18.16 12.05 3.46
C ASP A 242 19.51 11.74 4.12
N ASN A 243 19.68 10.51 4.62
CA ASN A 243 20.91 9.97 5.20
C ASN A 243 21.37 10.72 6.48
N ASP A 244 20.41 11.30 7.21
CA ASP A 244 20.66 12.01 8.48
C ASP A 244 20.72 11.07 9.70
N LYS A 245 20.53 9.76 9.47
CA LYS A 245 20.46 8.66 10.45
C LYS A 245 19.20 8.67 11.31
N ILE A 246 18.21 9.48 10.97
CA ILE A 246 16.86 9.48 11.52
C ILE A 246 15.97 8.74 10.53
N LEU A 247 15.22 7.77 11.03
CA LEU A 247 14.33 6.99 10.18
C LEU A 247 13.08 7.81 9.84
N ASP A 248 12.78 7.87 8.54
CA ASP A 248 11.58 8.47 7.96
C ASP A 248 10.43 7.50 7.87
N ALA A 249 10.73 6.24 7.56
CA ALA A 249 9.74 5.19 7.47
C ALA A 249 10.26 3.90 8.08
N PHE A 250 9.33 3.05 8.48
CA PHE A 250 9.61 1.74 9.02
C PHE A 250 8.52 0.79 8.58
N TRP A 251 8.90 -0.37 8.06
CA TRP A 251 7.94 -1.41 7.74
C TRP A 251 8.38 -2.77 8.26
N TYR A 252 7.38 -3.61 8.56
CA TYR A 252 7.63 -4.96 9.04
C TYR A 252 6.49 -5.89 8.62
N ASN A 253 6.77 -7.19 8.66
CA ASN A 253 5.79 -8.24 8.42
C ASN A 253 5.29 -8.82 9.74
N GLU A 254 3.97 -8.93 9.86
CA GLU A 254 3.30 -9.65 10.93
C GLU A 254 2.75 -10.95 10.33
N VAL A 255 3.39 -12.06 10.67
CA VAL A 255 2.93 -13.40 10.31
C VAL A 255 1.93 -13.85 11.38
N GLN A 256 0.69 -14.11 10.99
CA GLN A 256 -0.29 -14.64 11.93
C GLN A 256 -0.13 -16.15 12.06
N ASP A 257 -0.10 -16.63 13.30
CA ASP A 257 0.04 -18.04 13.61
C ASP A 257 -1.32 -18.74 13.39
N SER A 258 -1.49 -19.29 12.19
CA SER A 258 -2.76 -19.82 11.67
C SER A 258 -2.48 -21.09 10.86
N LYS A 259 -3.51 -21.93 10.63
CA LYS A 259 -3.40 -23.12 9.76
C LYS A 259 -3.04 -22.78 8.30
N ILE A 260 -3.23 -21.52 7.96
CA ILE A 260 -3.06 -20.88 6.66
C ILE A 260 -1.99 -19.80 6.88
N VAL A 261 -1.04 -19.64 5.96
CA VAL A 261 -0.02 -18.59 6.09
C VAL A 261 -0.68 -17.26 5.78
N GLU A 262 -0.81 -16.39 6.78
CA GLU A 262 -1.32 -15.03 6.63
C GLU A 262 -0.21 -14.04 7.02
N VAL A 263 0.10 -13.11 6.11
CA VAL A 263 1.15 -12.11 6.29
C VAL A 263 0.56 -10.73 6.09
N VAL A 264 0.72 -9.87 7.10
CA VAL A 264 0.40 -8.44 6.99
C VAL A 264 1.72 -7.68 6.92
N THR A 265 1.95 -6.96 5.83
CA THR A 265 3.02 -5.96 5.78
C THR A 265 2.45 -4.60 6.14
N ARG A 266 3.12 -3.87 7.02
CA ARG A 266 2.67 -2.56 7.51
C ARG A 266 3.74 -1.52 7.31
N LEU A 267 3.37 -0.36 6.79
CA LEU A 267 4.25 0.80 6.64
C LEU A 267 3.85 1.90 7.62
N TYR A 268 4.84 2.33 8.41
CA TYR A 268 4.77 3.48 9.29
C TYR A 268 5.67 4.58 8.76
N VAL A 269 5.23 5.83 8.93
CA VAL A 269 6.04 7.03 8.69
C VAL A 269 6.26 7.81 9.97
N ASN A 270 7.45 8.37 10.12
CA ASN A 270 7.83 9.22 11.24
C ASN A 270 7.45 10.67 10.90
N ILE A 271 6.31 11.13 11.40
CA ILE A 271 5.89 12.53 11.24
C ILE A 271 6.11 13.25 12.56
N GLU A 272 7.05 14.19 12.58
CA GLU A 272 7.37 15.00 13.77
C GLU A 272 7.68 14.14 15.03
N GLY A 273 8.37 13.00 14.84
CA GLY A 273 8.78 12.09 15.91
C GLY A 273 7.72 11.07 16.31
N LYS A 274 6.59 11.00 15.57
CA LYS A 274 5.51 10.05 15.80
C LYS A 274 5.41 9.08 14.64
N TRP A 275 5.42 7.78 14.97
CA TRP A 275 5.17 6.72 14.01
C TRP A 275 3.68 6.58 13.73
N ILE A 276 3.30 6.79 12.47
CA ILE A 276 1.91 6.77 12.01
C ILE A 276 1.77 5.65 10.98
N PRO A 277 0.88 4.66 11.19
CA PRO A 277 0.59 3.66 10.17
C PRO A 277 -0.18 4.31 9.03
N ILE A 278 0.30 4.16 7.80
CA ILE A 278 -0.27 4.84 6.63
C ILE A 278 -0.62 3.91 5.46
N TRP A 279 -0.06 2.70 5.45
CA TRP A 279 -0.27 1.74 4.38
C TRP A 279 -0.09 0.30 4.87
N TYR A 280 -0.80 -0.63 4.25
CA TYR A 280 -0.65 -2.05 4.50
C TYR A 280 -0.97 -2.89 3.25
N THR A 281 -0.49 -4.12 3.24
CA THR A 281 -0.90 -5.19 2.33
C THR A 281 -1.17 -6.45 3.15
N TYR A 282 -1.95 -7.35 2.59
CA TYR A 282 -2.27 -8.63 3.21
C TYR A 282 -2.13 -9.74 2.19
N PHE A 283 -1.32 -10.72 2.53
CA PHE A 283 -1.17 -11.95 1.76
C PHE A 283 -1.71 -13.12 2.56
N ARG A 284 -2.38 -14.04 1.86
CA ARG A 284 -2.89 -15.27 2.43
C ARG A 284 -2.71 -16.42 1.46
N GLU A 285 -2.20 -17.54 1.96
CA GLU A 285 -2.04 -18.79 1.22
C GLU A 285 -2.69 -19.94 1.96
N MET A 286 -3.57 -20.66 1.27
CA MET A 286 -4.32 -21.82 1.79
C MET A 286 -3.64 -23.15 1.49
#